data_AF-A0A2V8GDX8-F1
#
_entry.id   AF-A0A2V8GDX8-F1
#
_cell.length_a   1.000
_cell.length_b   1.000
_cell.length_c   1.000
_cell.angle_alpha   90.00
_cell.angle_beta   90.00
_cell.angle_gamma   90.00
#
_symmetry.space_group_name_H-M   'P 1'
#
loop_
_entity.id
_entity.type
_entity.pdbx_description
1 polymer ?
#
loop_
_entity_poly.entity_id
_entity_poly.type
_entity_poly.pdbx_seq_one_letter_code
_entity_poly.pdbx_strand_id
1 'polypeptide(L)'
;RELYDKVIATLPDSLDAFYRRGLAELALEDFTAALADLEHVVSTDPKYDFHRAIALLAHAHARAGDPKRADELFQRATAISTLSETYYNYASFLAAQQRTSEARDWAQRILAKKPTMPRYLRRRERPWFRKANALLKQLN
;
A
#
# COMPACT_ATOMS: atom_id res chain seq x y z
N ARG A 1 -10.36 0.65 -16.08
CA ARG A 1 -10.11 2.04 -16.49
C ARG A 1 -11.38 2.67 -17.07
N GLU A 2 -11.82 2.27 -18.27
CA GLU A 2 -12.99 2.86 -18.96
C GLU A 2 -14.30 2.96 -18.14
N LEU A 3 -14.58 1.97 -17.30
CA LEU A 3 -15.77 1.99 -16.44
C LEU A 3 -15.68 3.09 -15.36
N TYR A 4 -14.50 3.31 -14.79
CA TYR A 4 -14.28 4.37 -13.81
C TYR A 4 -14.23 5.75 -14.46
N ASP A 5 -13.71 5.85 -15.68
CA ASP A 5 -13.72 7.10 -16.44
C ASP A 5 -15.15 7.60 -16.68
N LYS A 6 -16.07 6.68 -17.03
CA LYS A 6 -17.50 6.98 -17.15
C LYS A 6 -18.13 7.40 -15.81
N VAL A 7 -17.80 6.71 -14.72
CA VAL A 7 -18.31 7.04 -13.39
C VAL A 7 -17.85 8.44 -12.95
N ILE A 8 -16.57 8.77 -13.11
CA ILE A 8 -16.01 10.09 -12.79
C ILE A 8 -16.66 11.18 -13.65
N ALA A 9 -16.91 10.92 -14.93
CA ALA A 9 -17.62 11.86 -15.81
C ALA A 9 -19.06 12.14 -15.34
N THR A 10 -19.72 11.18 -14.69
CA THR A 10 -21.10 11.32 -14.16
C THR A 10 -21.19 11.77 -12.70
N LEU A 11 -20.15 11.51 -11.89
CA LEU A 11 -20.05 11.83 -10.47
C LEU A 11 -18.63 12.34 -10.15
N PRO A 12 -18.30 13.57 -10.56
CA PRO A 12 -16.93 14.10 -10.48
C PRO A 12 -16.41 14.27 -9.04
N ASP A 13 -17.29 14.28 -8.04
CA ASP A 13 -16.91 14.42 -6.62
C ASP A 13 -16.79 13.08 -5.87
N SER A 14 -16.91 11.94 -6.56
CA SER A 14 -16.79 10.64 -5.90
C SER A 14 -15.32 10.26 -5.68
N LEU A 15 -14.79 10.55 -4.49
CA LEU A 15 -13.46 10.08 -4.06
C LEU A 15 -13.30 8.55 -4.18
N ASP A 16 -14.40 7.80 -4.01
CA ASP A 16 -14.40 6.34 -4.18
C ASP A 16 -14.11 5.93 -5.65
N ALA A 17 -14.57 6.71 -6.63
CA ALA A 17 -14.30 6.44 -8.03
C ALA A 17 -12.81 6.63 -8.37
N PHE A 18 -12.20 7.73 -7.93
CA PHE A 18 -10.75 7.96 -8.07
C PHE A 18 -9.95 6.91 -7.33
N TYR A 19 -10.32 6.60 -6.08
CA TYR A 19 -9.64 5.58 -5.28
C TYR A 19 -9.66 4.20 -5.95
N ARG A 20 -10.83 3.77 -6.45
CA ARG A 20 -10.97 2.49 -7.15
C ARG A 20 -10.24 2.48 -8.49
N ARG A 21 -10.22 3.59 -9.22
CA ARG A 21 -9.45 3.71 -10.46
C ARG A 21 -7.95 3.62 -10.19
N GLY A 22 -7.43 4.38 -9.22
CA GLY A 22 -6.03 4.27 -8.80
C GLY A 22 -5.64 2.88 -8.32
N LEU A 23 -6.52 2.16 -7.61
CA LEU A 23 -6.31 0.75 -7.27
C LEU A 23 -6.23 -0.16 -8.50
N ALA A 24 -7.10 0.05 -9.48
CA ALA A 24 -7.07 -0.71 -10.74
C ALA A 24 -5.81 -0.40 -11.54
N GLU A 25 -5.37 0.85 -11.57
CA GLU A 25 -4.15 1.29 -12.26
C GLU A 25 -2.89 0.74 -11.59
N LEU A 26 -2.84 0.70 -10.26
CA LEU A 26 -1.79 -0.02 -9.52
C LEU A 26 -1.73 -1.50 -9.90
N ALA A 27 -2.88 -2.15 -10.07
CA ALA A 27 -2.95 -3.55 -10.47
C ALA A 27 -2.55 -3.76 -11.94
N LEU A 28 -2.70 -2.73 -12.79
CA LEU A 28 -2.23 -2.70 -14.18
C LEU A 28 -0.79 -2.23 -14.32
N GLU A 29 -0.12 -1.91 -13.21
CA GLU A 29 1.22 -1.31 -13.17
C GLU A 29 1.34 0.05 -13.89
N ASP A 30 0.22 0.74 -14.14
CA ASP A 30 0.19 2.13 -14.62
C ASP A 30 0.34 3.08 -13.43
N PHE A 31 1.56 3.12 -12.86
CA PHE A 31 1.85 3.89 -11.66
C PHE A 31 1.67 5.39 -11.87
N THR A 32 1.95 5.88 -13.08
CA THR A 32 1.78 7.29 -13.43
C THR A 32 0.32 7.73 -13.39
N ALA A 33 -0.60 6.92 -13.90
CA ALA A 33 -2.03 7.21 -13.80
C ALA A 33 -2.51 7.09 -12.34
N ALA A 34 -2.06 6.03 -11.64
CA ALA A 34 -2.45 5.79 -10.26
C ALA A 34 -2.03 6.93 -9.32
N LEU A 35 -0.90 7.58 -9.57
CA LEU A 35 -0.42 8.72 -8.79
C LEU A 35 -1.45 9.86 -8.79
N ALA A 36 -1.93 10.29 -9.95
CA ALA A 36 -2.84 11.42 -10.04
C ALA A 36 -4.14 11.18 -9.24
N ASP A 37 -4.69 9.97 -9.34
CA ASP A 37 -5.92 9.60 -8.63
C ASP A 37 -5.71 9.45 -7.13
N LEU A 38 -4.63 8.78 -6.71
CA LEU A 38 -4.33 8.57 -5.31
C LEU A 38 -3.90 9.88 -4.62
N GLU A 39 -3.20 10.78 -5.32
CA GLU A 39 -2.88 12.11 -4.83
C GLU A 39 -4.15 12.91 -4.58
N HIS A 40 -5.10 12.89 -5.52
CA HIS A 40 -6.39 13.57 -5.35
C HIS A 40 -7.17 13.04 -4.15
N VAL A 41 -7.19 11.72 -3.95
CA VAL A 41 -7.85 11.10 -2.79
C VAL A 41 -7.16 11.52 -1.50
N VAL A 42 -5.83 11.43 -1.43
CA VAL A 42 -5.05 11.75 -0.22
C VAL A 42 -5.08 13.25 0.10
N SER A 43 -5.12 14.13 -0.90
CA SER A 43 -5.20 15.58 -0.70
C SER A 43 -6.57 16.00 -0.18
N THR A 44 -7.63 15.33 -0.64
CA THR A 44 -9.01 15.67 -0.28
C THR A 44 -9.41 15.04 1.05
N ASP A 45 -9.10 13.76 1.25
CA ASP A 45 -9.31 13.06 2.52
C ASP A 45 -8.08 12.20 2.91
N PRO A 46 -7.17 12.74 3.74
CA PRO A 46 -6.02 11.99 4.23
C PRO A 46 -6.36 10.76 5.10
N LYS A 47 -7.60 10.64 5.57
CA LYS A 47 -8.09 9.52 6.40
C LYS A 47 -8.81 8.47 5.57
N TYR A 48 -8.96 8.69 4.27
CA TYR A 48 -9.72 7.82 3.38
C TYR A 48 -9.25 6.36 3.46
N ASP A 49 -10.23 5.45 3.54
CA ASP A 49 -10.05 4.01 3.75
C ASP A 49 -9.06 3.68 4.90
N PHE A 50 -9.27 4.29 6.08
CA PHE A 50 -8.44 4.09 7.27
C PHE A 50 -6.95 4.39 7.00
N HIS A 51 -6.67 5.48 6.29
CA HIS A 51 -5.33 5.91 5.87
C HIS A 51 -4.63 4.97 4.86
N ARG A 52 -5.33 3.97 4.31
CA ARG A 52 -4.76 3.06 3.32
C ARG A 52 -4.36 3.78 2.04
N ALA A 53 -5.07 4.85 1.65
CA ALA A 53 -4.76 5.64 0.46
C ALA A 53 -3.33 6.19 0.47
N ILE A 54 -2.82 6.66 1.62
CA ILE A 54 -1.45 7.17 1.74
C ILE A 54 -0.42 6.07 1.48
N ALA A 55 -0.67 4.85 1.96
CA ALA A 55 0.23 3.71 1.74
C ALA A 55 0.26 3.25 0.28
N LEU A 56 -0.89 3.33 -0.41
CA LEU A 56 -1.00 3.03 -1.83
C LEU A 56 -0.31 4.10 -2.67
N LEU A 57 -0.44 5.37 -2.29
CA LEU A 57 0.28 6.47 -2.93
C LEU A 57 1.80 6.30 -2.77
N ALA A 58 2.26 5.95 -1.56
CA ALA A 58 3.67 5.63 -1.31
C ALA A 58 4.17 4.50 -2.23
N HIS A 59 3.36 3.46 -2.39
CA HIS A 59 3.67 2.34 -3.28
C HIS A 59 3.73 2.77 -4.75
N ALA A 60 2.81 3.62 -5.19
CA ALA A 60 2.82 4.20 -6.54
C ALA A 60 4.10 5.01 -6.79
N HIS A 61 4.50 5.90 -5.87
CA HIS A 61 5.75 6.66 -5.99
C HIS A 61 6.99 5.76 -6.04
N ALA A 62 7.03 4.72 -5.21
CA ALA A 62 8.14 3.75 -5.20
C ALA A 62 8.31 3.09 -6.57
N ARG A 63 7.19 2.69 -7.19
CA ARG A 63 7.18 2.03 -8.50
C ARG A 63 7.35 3.00 -9.67
N ALA A 64 6.96 4.27 -9.51
CA ALA A 64 7.15 5.33 -10.49
C ALA A 64 8.58 5.93 -10.50
N GLY A 65 9.46 5.48 -9.60
CA GLY A 65 10.86 5.92 -9.55
C GLY A 65 11.13 7.14 -8.67
N ASP A 66 10.22 7.48 -7.75
CA ASP A 66 10.44 8.50 -6.71
C ASP A 66 10.57 7.85 -5.31
N PRO A 67 11.74 7.25 -5.00
CA PRO A 67 11.95 6.57 -3.73
C PRO A 67 11.99 7.55 -2.55
N LYS A 68 12.34 8.83 -2.76
CA LYS A 68 12.36 9.82 -1.68
C LYS A 68 10.95 10.07 -1.20
N ARG A 69 10.04 10.37 -2.13
CA ARG A 69 8.63 10.61 -1.79
C ARG A 69 7.96 9.37 -1.23
N ALA A 70 8.28 8.20 -1.78
CA ALA A 70 7.79 6.94 -1.28
C ALA A 70 8.15 6.70 0.19
N ASP A 71 9.42 6.91 0.57
CA ASP A 71 9.89 6.69 1.95
C ASP A 71 9.16 7.61 2.94
N GLU A 72 9.05 8.91 2.63
CA GLU A 72 8.29 9.88 3.44
C GLU A 72 6.84 9.44 3.67
N LEU A 73 6.16 9.03 2.59
CA LEU A 73 4.77 8.61 2.65
C LEU A 73 4.60 7.28 3.38
N PHE A 74 5.52 6.33 3.22
CA PHE A 74 5.49 5.08 3.99
C PHE A 74 5.73 5.32 5.47
N GLN A 75 6.63 6.22 5.85
CA GLN A 75 6.84 6.59 7.25
C GLN A 75 5.57 7.20 7.85
N ARG A 76 4.92 8.12 7.13
CA ARG A 76 3.62 8.69 7.55
C ARG A 76 2.52 7.62 7.64
N ALA A 77 2.42 6.74 6.64
CA ALA A 77 1.40 5.71 6.59
C ALA A 77 1.58 4.69 7.72
N THR A 78 2.80 4.24 7.99
CA THR A 78 3.08 3.23 9.03
C THR A 78 3.04 3.78 10.45
N ALA A 79 3.15 5.11 10.63
CA ALA A 79 2.91 5.75 11.92
C ALA A 79 1.44 5.66 12.38
N ILE A 80 0.50 5.49 11.44
CA ILE A 80 -0.94 5.51 11.71
C ILE A 80 -1.59 4.16 11.42
N SER A 81 -1.25 3.56 10.27
CA SER A 81 -1.85 2.32 9.78
C SER A 81 -1.16 1.11 10.38
N THR A 82 -1.95 0.18 10.90
CA THR A 82 -1.48 -1.14 11.33
C THR A 82 -1.82 -2.23 10.31
N LEU A 83 -2.10 -1.87 9.06
CA LEU A 83 -2.43 -2.83 8.00
C LEU A 83 -1.20 -3.66 7.60
N SER A 84 -1.39 -4.96 7.43
CA SER A 84 -0.31 -5.86 6.99
C SER A 84 0.12 -5.57 5.55
N GLU A 85 -0.78 -5.08 4.71
CA GLU A 85 -0.48 -4.59 3.37
C GLU A 85 0.52 -3.43 3.40
N THR A 86 0.24 -2.40 4.20
CA THR A 86 1.13 -1.24 4.37
C THR A 86 2.52 -1.67 4.83
N TYR A 87 2.59 -2.55 5.84
CA TYR A 87 3.86 -3.05 6.35
C TYR A 87 4.61 -3.87 5.29
N TYR A 88 3.90 -4.67 4.50
CA TYR A 88 4.51 -5.49 3.46
C TYR A 88 5.03 -4.64 2.30
N ASN A 89 4.25 -3.66 1.86
CA ASN A 89 4.64 -2.75 0.79
C ASN A 89 5.86 -1.92 1.20
N TYR A 90 5.90 -1.44 2.45
CA TYR A 90 7.07 -0.73 2.96
C TYR A 90 8.29 -1.64 3.10
N ALA A 91 8.13 -2.85 3.65
CA ALA A 91 9.22 -3.83 3.74
C ALA A 91 9.80 -4.17 2.35
N SER A 92 8.93 -4.33 1.35
CA SER A 92 9.34 -4.61 -0.03
C SER A 92 10.07 -3.42 -0.66
N PHE A 93 9.60 -2.20 -0.39
CA PHE A 93 10.30 -0.98 -0.81
C PHE A 93 11.69 -0.87 -0.18
N LEU A 94 11.81 -1.09 1.14
CA LEU A 94 13.10 -1.07 1.86
C LEU A 94 14.07 -2.13 1.31
N ALA A 95 13.57 -3.33 1.02
CA ALA A 95 14.34 -4.40 0.40
C ALA A 95 14.91 -3.98 -0.97
N ALA A 96 14.09 -3.34 -1.82
CA ALA A 96 14.53 -2.83 -3.11
C ALA A 96 15.62 -1.75 -2.98
N GLN A 97 15.59 -0.97 -1.90
CA GLN A 97 16.60 0.03 -1.56
C GLN A 97 17.83 -0.55 -0.84
N GLN A 98 17.98 -1.88 -0.78
CA GLN A 98 19.06 -2.59 -0.06
C GLN A 98 19.09 -2.33 1.46
N ARG A 99 18.01 -1.78 2.03
CA ARG A 99 17.82 -1.56 3.48
C ARG A 99 17.31 -2.85 4.13
N THR A 100 18.10 -3.91 4.02
CA THR A 100 17.72 -5.29 4.32
C THR A 100 17.35 -5.51 5.80
N SER A 101 18.03 -4.85 6.74
CA SER A 101 17.70 -4.92 8.17
C SER A 101 16.29 -4.39 8.45
N GLU A 102 16.01 -3.17 8.00
CA GLU A 102 14.71 -2.53 8.20
C GLU A 102 13.59 -3.30 7.47
N ALA A 103 13.86 -3.79 6.26
CA ALA A 103 12.92 -4.63 5.52
C ALA A 103 12.54 -5.89 6.31
N ARG A 104 13.51 -6.55 6.95
CA ARG A 104 13.25 -7.72 7.82
C ARG A 104 12.39 -7.34 9.01
N ASP A 105 12.69 -6.24 9.69
CA ASP A 105 11.93 -5.80 10.88
C ASP A 105 10.46 -5.58 10.53
N TRP A 106 10.17 -4.90 9.42
CA TRP A 106 8.79 -4.68 8.97
C TRP A 106 8.09 -5.97 8.56
N ALA A 107 8.78 -6.88 7.87
CA ALA A 107 8.22 -8.19 7.53
C ALA A 107 7.93 -9.03 8.79
N GLN A 108 8.78 -8.98 9.81
CA GLN A 108 8.56 -9.65 11.09
C GLN A 108 7.37 -9.08 11.86
N ARG A 109 7.15 -7.76 11.83
CA ARG A 109 5.96 -7.12 12.44
C ARG A 109 4.64 -7.67 11.88
N ILE A 110 4.60 -8.10 10.62
CA ILE A 110 3.42 -8.76 10.04
C ILE A 110 3.21 -10.12 10.71
N LEU A 111 4.26 -10.93 10.84
CA LEU A 111 4.19 -12.26 11.43
C LEU A 111 3.90 -12.22 12.93
N ALA A 112 4.37 -11.19 13.63
CA ALA A 112 4.12 -10.97 15.06
C ALA A 112 2.63 -10.79 15.40
N LYS A 113 1.77 -10.44 14.43
CA LYS A 113 0.31 -10.38 14.63
C LYS A 113 -0.34 -11.75 14.75
N LYS A 114 0.29 -12.81 14.23
CA LYS A 114 -0.31 -14.13 14.08
C LYS A 114 -0.71 -14.80 15.42
N PRO A 115 0.09 -14.73 16.51
CA PRO A 115 -0.25 -15.39 17.78
C PRO A 115 -1.44 -14.75 18.50
N THR A 116 -1.60 -13.43 18.43
CA THR A 116 -2.65 -12.68 19.12
C THR A 116 -3.97 -12.64 18.34
N MET A 117 -3.99 -13.15 17.10
CA MET A 117 -5.09 -12.99 16.17
C MET A 117 -6.11 -14.15 16.22
N PRO A 118 -7.42 -13.86 16.33
CA PRO A 118 -8.49 -14.86 16.22
C PRO A 118 -8.43 -15.69 14.94
N ARG A 119 -8.96 -16.91 14.97
CA ARG A 119 -8.86 -17.86 13.85
C ARG A 119 -9.42 -17.33 12.52
N TYR A 120 -10.51 -16.56 12.55
CA TYR A 120 -11.11 -15.99 11.34
C TYR A 120 -10.23 -14.90 10.71
N LEU A 121 -9.67 -13.99 11.53
CA LEU A 121 -8.73 -12.96 11.07
C LEU A 121 -7.44 -13.58 10.54
N ARG A 122 -6.90 -14.61 11.22
CA ARG A 122 -5.72 -15.33 10.73
C ARG A 122 -5.94 -15.88 9.33
N ARG A 123 -7.15 -16.37 9.00
CA ARG A 123 -7.48 -16.88 7.67
C ARG A 123 -7.43 -15.78 6.62
N ARG A 124 -8.00 -14.61 6.92
CA ARG A 124 -7.96 -13.42 6.05
C ARG A 124 -6.52 -12.93 5.82
N GLU A 125 -5.69 -12.96 6.86
CA GLU A 125 -4.30 -12.48 6.82
C GLU A 125 -3.29 -13.50 6.28
N ARG A 126 -3.71 -14.74 5.95
CA ARG A 126 -2.83 -15.79 5.40
C ARG A 126 -2.00 -15.33 4.20
N PRO A 127 -2.54 -14.58 3.22
CA PRO A 127 -1.76 -14.10 2.09
C PRO A 127 -0.59 -13.21 2.54
N TRP A 128 -0.82 -12.32 3.50
CA TRP A 128 0.21 -11.43 4.05
C TRP A 128 1.28 -12.19 4.83
N PHE A 129 0.89 -13.18 5.63
CA PHE A 129 1.89 -14.04 6.31
C PHE A 129 2.76 -14.81 5.32
N ARG A 130 2.18 -15.31 4.21
CA ARG A 130 2.95 -16.01 3.17
C ARG A 130 3.92 -15.06 2.48
N LYS A 131 3.44 -13.88 2.07
CA LYS A 131 4.26 -12.82 1.46
C LYS A 131 5.41 -12.39 2.37
N ALA A 132 5.14 -12.16 3.66
CA ALA A 132 6.18 -11.80 4.63
C ALA A 132 7.24 -12.89 4.81
N ASN A 133 6.84 -14.17 4.92
CA ASN A 133 7.79 -15.28 5.00
C ASN A 133 8.63 -15.42 3.72
N ALA A 134 8.02 -15.24 2.54
CA ALA A 134 8.72 -15.28 1.27
C ALA A 134 9.77 -14.16 1.18
N LEU A 135 9.41 -12.94 1.59
CA LEU A 135 10.32 -11.81 1.63
C LEU A 135 11.49 -12.08 2.60
N LEU A 136 11.22 -12.55 3.82
CA LEU A 136 12.28 -12.88 4.79
C LEU A 136 13.27 -13.93 4.25
N LYS A 137 12.77 -14.92 3.49
CA LYS A 137 13.63 -15.93 2.85
C LYS A 137 14.53 -15.32 1.77
N GLN A 138 14.06 -14.31 1.05
CA GLN A 138 14.84 -13.62 0.01
C GLN A 138 15.90 -12.68 0.60
N LEU A 139 15.68 -12.18 1.81
CA LEU A 139 16.59 -11.25 2.47
C LEU A 139 17.77 -11.95 3.15
N ASN A 140 17.67 -13.26 3.41
CA ASN A 140 18.69 -14.14 4.00
C ASN A 140 19.74 -14.59 2.99
#